data_AF-A0A524IPC0-F1
#
_entry.id   AF-A0A524IPC0-F1
#
_cell.length_a   1.000
_cell.length_b   1.000
_cell.length_c   1.000
_cell.angle_alpha   90.00
_cell.angle_beta   90.00
_cell.angle_gamma   90.00
#
_symmetry.space_group_name_H-M   'P 1'
#
loop_
_entity.id
_entity.type
_entity.pdbx_description
1 polymer ?
#
loop_
_entity_poly.entity_id
_entity_poly.type
_entity_poly.pdbx_seq_one_letter_code
_entity_poly.pdbx_strand_id
1 'polypeptide(L)'
;MSQRCIPNGEIGHNHTWLKLTDIRGYQNALIDMMEGEPKIDRLIGMLTDFNLGLVKNYLACKQIGWMDYAEDLGMQYGPMLSPELFRKYIKPAYERIMKPAREAGAIIHVHADGDIRLLADDLIDCGADVLNLQDLVNGIDWIEKRLKSRVCVELDIDRQSVTFSGTREQIDSLIREEVSRLGSKEGGLMLIYGLYPGVPLENAEAVMDAMEKYADYWS
;
A
#
# COMPACT_ATOMS: atom_id res chain seq x y z
N MET A 1 -4.27 12.07 27.04
CA MET A 1 -2.97 12.34 26.39
C MET A 1 -3.26 13.12 25.12
N SER A 2 -2.59 14.23 24.82
CA SER A 2 -2.79 14.89 23.52
C SER A 2 -2.22 13.99 22.42
N GLN A 3 -3.06 13.48 21.52
CA GLN A 3 -2.57 12.84 20.29
C GLN A 3 -1.69 13.87 19.56
N ARG A 4 -0.39 13.57 19.44
CA ARG A 4 0.51 14.35 18.59
C ARG A 4 0.51 13.67 17.23
N CYS A 5 -0.02 14.34 16.22
CA CYS A 5 0.06 13.85 14.84
C CYS A 5 1.53 13.78 14.41
N ILE A 6 1.92 12.68 13.78
CA ILE A 6 3.24 12.52 13.14
C ILE A 6 3.24 13.41 11.89
N PRO A 7 4.20 14.32 11.71
CA PRO A 7 4.30 15.07 10.46
C PRO A 7 4.54 14.10 9.29
N ASN A 8 3.62 14.06 8.33
CA ASN A 8 3.71 13.21 7.16
C ASN A 8 3.93 14.02 5.88
N GLY A 9 4.43 13.35 4.84
CA GLY A 9 4.48 13.85 3.48
C GLY A 9 4.09 12.75 2.50
N GLU A 10 3.56 13.13 1.34
CA GLU A 10 3.18 12.19 0.29
C GLU A 10 3.65 12.70 -1.07
N ILE A 11 4.11 11.82 -1.95
CA ILE A 11 4.43 12.19 -3.35
C ILE A 11 3.27 11.98 -4.33
N GLY A 12 2.08 11.72 -3.79
CA GLY A 12 0.84 11.50 -4.53
C GLY A 12 0.64 10.05 -5.00
N HIS A 13 -0.62 9.71 -5.25
CA HIS A 13 -1.00 8.45 -5.88
C HIS A 13 -0.51 8.42 -7.34
N ASN A 14 -0.05 7.25 -7.79
CA ASN A 14 0.52 7.03 -9.13
C ASN A 14 1.83 7.78 -9.33
N HIS A 15 2.85 7.51 -8.51
CA HIS A 15 4.10 8.26 -8.62
C HIS A 15 5.04 7.74 -9.72
N THR A 16 5.12 6.43 -9.99
CA THR A 16 6.14 5.84 -10.89
C THR A 16 5.54 4.89 -11.92
N TRP A 17 5.20 3.65 -11.56
CA TRP A 17 4.62 2.64 -12.43
C TRP A 17 3.31 3.12 -13.02
N LEU A 18 2.36 3.56 -12.19
CA LEU A 18 1.07 4.01 -12.70
C LEU A 18 1.24 5.28 -13.53
N LYS A 19 2.10 6.21 -13.13
CA LYS A 19 2.41 7.41 -13.95
C LYS A 19 3.00 7.04 -15.30
N LEU A 20 3.89 6.05 -15.34
CA LEU A 20 4.44 5.53 -16.57
C LEU A 20 3.33 4.97 -17.47
N THR A 21 2.38 4.23 -16.89
CA THR A 21 1.25 3.71 -17.66
C THR A 21 0.26 4.79 -18.10
N ASP A 22 0.05 5.86 -17.31
CA ASP A 22 -0.75 7.02 -17.71
C ASP A 22 -0.17 7.70 -18.95
N ILE A 23 1.16 7.84 -19.00
CA ILE A 23 1.86 8.54 -20.07
C ILE A 23 2.02 7.66 -21.32
N ARG A 24 2.47 6.41 -21.14
CA ARG A 24 2.86 5.53 -22.25
C ARG A 24 1.73 4.62 -22.72
N GLY A 25 0.75 4.37 -21.87
CA GLY A 25 -0.25 3.31 -21.99
C GLY A 25 0.28 1.99 -21.40
N TYR A 26 -0.54 1.32 -20.60
CA TYR A 26 -0.19 0.07 -19.89
C TYR A 26 0.45 -1.00 -20.79
N GLN A 27 -0.23 -1.37 -21.89
CA GLN A 27 0.27 -2.42 -22.80
C GLN A 27 1.60 -2.03 -23.45
N ASN A 28 1.71 -0.78 -23.87
CA ASN A 28 2.92 -0.27 -24.51
C ASN A 28 4.10 -0.23 -23.53
N ALA A 29 3.88 0.17 -22.28
CA ALA A 29 4.92 0.19 -21.26
C ALA A 29 5.48 -1.23 -21.02
N LEU A 30 4.61 -2.25 -20.96
CA LEU A 30 5.03 -3.65 -20.84
C LEU A 30 5.83 -4.13 -22.05
N ILE A 31 5.37 -3.83 -23.28
CA ILE A 31 6.07 -4.20 -24.51
C ILE A 31 7.46 -3.54 -24.55
N ASP A 32 7.53 -2.23 -24.28
CA ASP A 32 8.79 -1.49 -24.25
C ASP A 32 9.79 -2.10 -23.24
N MET A 33 9.31 -2.51 -22.05
CA MET A 33 10.13 -3.19 -21.04
C MET A 33 10.61 -4.59 -21.50
N MET A 34 9.74 -5.35 -22.17
CA MET A 34 10.07 -6.70 -22.66
C MET A 34 11.06 -6.66 -23.83
N GLU A 35 10.91 -5.70 -24.73
CA GLU A 35 11.80 -5.52 -25.89
C GLU A 35 13.08 -4.75 -25.55
N GLY A 36 13.15 -4.13 -24.36
CA GLY A 36 14.29 -3.35 -23.92
C GLY A 36 14.41 -2.02 -24.67
N GLU A 37 13.29 -1.36 -24.97
CA GLU A 37 13.26 -0.05 -25.63
C GLU A 37 13.98 1.00 -24.76
N PRO A 38 15.12 1.57 -25.19
CA PRO A 38 15.95 2.43 -24.36
C PRO A 38 15.25 3.70 -23.84
N LYS A 39 14.18 4.16 -24.50
CA LYS A 39 13.39 5.31 -24.03
C LYS A 39 12.63 5.02 -22.73
N ILE A 40 12.35 3.75 -22.40
CA ILE A 40 11.64 3.39 -21.17
C ILE A 40 12.48 3.74 -19.94
N ASP A 41 13.77 3.43 -19.98
CA ASP A 41 14.71 3.75 -18.90
C ASP A 41 14.83 5.27 -18.71
N ARG A 42 14.86 6.02 -19.82
CA ARG A 42 14.87 7.48 -19.77
C ARG A 42 13.59 8.04 -19.13
N LEU A 43 12.42 7.51 -19.51
CA LEU A 43 11.14 7.98 -18.96
C LEU A 43 11.02 7.65 -17.47
N ILE A 44 11.38 6.44 -17.05
CA ILE A 44 11.44 6.05 -15.64
C ILE A 44 12.42 6.95 -14.87
N GLY A 45 13.59 7.25 -15.44
CA GLY A 45 14.56 8.17 -14.85
C GLY A 45 13.98 9.56 -14.61
N MET A 46 13.25 10.12 -15.58
CA MET A 46 12.58 11.41 -15.45
C MET A 46 11.51 11.42 -14.35
N LEU A 47 10.68 10.37 -14.27
CA LEU A 47 9.69 10.21 -13.20
C LEU A 47 10.36 10.11 -11.83
N THR A 48 11.42 9.30 -11.74
CA THR A 48 12.21 9.12 -10.53
C THR A 48 12.82 10.45 -10.04
N ASP A 49 13.39 11.24 -10.95
CA ASP A 49 13.98 12.55 -10.62
C ASP A 49 12.93 13.54 -10.13
N PHE A 50 11.75 13.55 -10.76
CA PHE A 50 10.63 14.39 -10.34
C PHE A 50 10.17 14.03 -8.93
N ASN A 51 9.89 12.75 -8.67
CA ASN A 51 9.46 12.25 -7.36
C ASN A 51 10.52 12.48 -6.28
N LEU A 52 11.79 12.27 -6.60
CA LEU A 52 12.89 12.58 -5.69
C LEU A 52 12.95 14.07 -5.33
N GLY A 53 12.61 14.96 -6.26
CA GLY A 53 12.45 16.38 -6.00
C GLY A 53 11.35 16.66 -4.96
N LEU A 54 10.20 16.00 -5.07
CA LEU A 54 9.11 16.11 -4.10
C LEU A 54 9.54 15.64 -2.70
N VAL A 55 10.14 14.45 -2.60
CA VAL A 55 10.67 13.92 -1.32
C VAL A 55 11.64 14.90 -0.67
N LYS A 56 12.59 15.45 -1.45
CA LYS A 56 13.56 16.44 -0.95
C LYS A 56 12.89 17.73 -0.46
N ASN A 57 11.84 18.18 -1.14
CA ASN A 57 11.10 19.36 -0.71
C ASN A 57 10.40 19.15 0.64
N TYR A 58 9.77 17.99 0.85
CA TYR A 58 9.19 17.66 2.15
C TYR A 58 10.24 17.63 3.26
N LEU A 59 11.37 16.95 3.02
CA LEU A 59 12.48 16.85 3.96
C LEU A 59 13.11 18.22 4.29
N ALA A 60 13.12 19.16 3.34
CA ALA A 60 13.67 20.50 3.54
C ALA A 60 12.72 21.42 4.35
N CYS A 61 11.41 21.24 4.22
CA CYS A 61 10.41 22.09 4.87
C CYS A 61 10.19 21.76 6.35
N LYS A 62 10.25 20.48 6.72
CA LYS A 62 10.01 20.01 8.08
C LYS A 62 10.67 18.65 8.29
N GLN A 63 11.01 18.32 9.53
CA GLN A 63 11.29 16.93 9.88
C GLN A 63 9.99 16.12 9.75
N ILE A 64 9.90 15.34 8.67
CA ILE A 64 8.85 14.35 8.44
C ILE A 64 9.18 13.08 9.23
N GLY A 65 8.19 12.53 9.92
CA GLY A 65 8.29 11.24 10.61
C GLY A 65 7.65 10.09 9.84
N TRP A 66 6.95 10.40 8.75
CA TRP A 66 6.20 9.45 7.93
C TRP A 66 6.21 9.93 6.47
N MET A 67 6.41 9.02 5.51
CA MET A 67 6.39 9.33 4.09
C MET A 67 5.59 8.28 3.31
N ASP A 68 4.57 8.73 2.59
CA ASP A 68 3.62 7.91 1.85
C ASP A 68 4.01 7.77 0.36
N TYR A 69 4.00 6.52 -0.12
CA TYR A 69 4.28 6.12 -1.49
C TYR A 69 3.15 5.21 -2.00
N ALA A 70 2.20 5.77 -2.76
CA ALA A 70 1.01 5.05 -3.21
C ALA A 70 1.06 4.68 -4.70
N GLU A 71 1.04 3.37 -5.00
CA GLU A 71 0.97 2.79 -6.35
C GLU A 71 0.20 1.47 -6.38
N ASP A 72 -0.76 1.33 -7.29
CA ASP A 72 -1.40 0.04 -7.54
C ASP A 72 -0.47 -0.85 -8.38
N LEU A 73 -0.12 -1.99 -7.82
CA LEU A 73 0.79 -2.96 -8.42
C LEU A 73 0.12 -4.32 -8.64
N GLY A 74 -1.06 -4.54 -8.07
CA GLY A 74 -1.82 -5.77 -8.15
C GLY A 74 -3.03 -5.67 -9.08
N MET A 75 -3.47 -6.82 -9.55
CA MET A 75 -4.80 -7.04 -10.12
C MET A 75 -5.57 -8.03 -9.22
N GLN A 76 -6.78 -8.43 -9.61
CA GLN A 76 -7.50 -9.49 -8.89
C GLN A 76 -6.72 -10.83 -8.83
N TYR A 77 -5.84 -11.07 -9.81
CA TYR A 77 -5.03 -12.29 -9.89
C TYR A 77 -3.60 -11.94 -10.30
N GLY A 78 -2.73 -11.78 -9.31
CA GLY A 78 -1.31 -11.44 -9.49
C GLY A 78 -1.02 -9.97 -9.83
N PRO A 79 0.26 -9.64 -10.03
CA PRO A 79 0.72 -8.27 -10.24
C PRO A 79 0.47 -7.74 -11.66
N MET A 80 0.45 -6.42 -11.79
CA MET A 80 0.32 -5.65 -13.04
C MET A 80 1.51 -5.79 -14.00
N LEU A 81 2.64 -6.26 -13.49
CA LEU A 81 3.84 -6.55 -14.25
C LEU A 81 4.54 -7.74 -13.62
N SER A 82 5.33 -8.48 -14.39
CA SER A 82 6.03 -9.63 -13.83
C SER A 82 7.02 -9.17 -12.75
N PRO A 83 7.26 -9.98 -11.70
CA PRO A 83 8.27 -9.67 -10.70
C PRO A 83 9.68 -9.44 -11.28
N GLU A 84 9.98 -10.02 -12.44
CA GLU A 84 11.23 -9.78 -13.16
C GLU A 84 11.28 -8.36 -13.74
N LEU A 85 10.22 -7.92 -14.42
CA LEU A 85 10.13 -6.56 -14.95
C LEU A 85 10.10 -5.53 -13.82
N PHE A 86 9.37 -5.80 -12.74
CA PHE A 86 9.38 -4.93 -11.55
C PHE A 86 10.79 -4.76 -11.00
N ARG A 87 11.51 -5.85 -10.74
CA ARG A 87 12.88 -5.81 -10.23
C ARG A 87 13.85 -5.09 -11.17
N LYS A 88 13.68 -5.23 -12.49
CA LYS A 88 14.55 -4.61 -13.48
C LYS A 88 14.29 -3.11 -13.63
N TYR A 89 13.03 -2.70 -13.71
CA TYR A 89 12.66 -1.35 -14.15
C TYR A 89 12.11 -0.45 -13.03
N ILE A 90 11.37 -1.00 -12.06
CA ILE A 90 10.62 -0.21 -11.08
C ILE A 90 11.31 -0.20 -9.70
N LYS A 91 11.75 -1.36 -9.21
CA LYS A 91 12.44 -1.50 -7.91
C LYS A 91 13.59 -0.50 -7.74
N PRO A 92 14.49 -0.29 -8.73
CA PRO A 92 15.59 0.67 -8.57
C PRO A 92 15.11 2.12 -8.41
N ALA A 93 13.98 2.49 -9.04
CA ALA A 93 13.36 3.80 -8.88
C ALA A 93 12.81 3.98 -7.46
N TYR A 94 12.12 2.95 -6.94
CA TYR A 94 11.55 2.95 -5.58
C TYR A 94 12.65 3.10 -4.52
N GLU A 95 13.69 2.28 -4.59
CA GLU A 95 14.85 2.37 -3.68
C GLU A 95 15.45 3.78 -3.69
N ARG A 96 15.57 4.40 -4.87
CA ARG A 96 16.14 5.74 -5.02
C ARG A 96 15.27 6.84 -4.42
N ILE A 97 13.93 6.76 -4.55
CA ILE A 97 13.02 7.78 -4.02
C ILE A 97 12.72 7.59 -2.52
N MET A 98 12.75 6.36 -2.01
CA MET A 98 12.49 6.05 -0.61
C MET A 98 13.73 6.29 0.27
N LYS A 99 14.93 6.08 -0.27
CA LYS A 99 16.19 6.18 0.48
C LYS A 99 16.35 7.48 1.28
N PRO A 100 16.10 8.70 0.75
CA PRO A 100 16.30 9.92 1.54
C PRO A 100 15.37 10.03 2.75
N ALA A 101 14.10 9.61 2.62
CA ALA A 101 13.16 9.61 3.74
C ALA A 101 13.57 8.59 4.81
N ARG A 102 14.05 7.41 4.38
CA ARG A 102 14.61 6.38 5.29
C ARG A 102 15.84 6.88 6.04
N GLU A 103 16.77 7.51 5.35
CA GLU A 103 17.99 8.08 5.95
C GLU A 103 17.67 9.23 6.91
N ALA A 104 16.54 9.92 6.72
CA ALA A 104 16.03 10.93 7.63
C ALA A 104 15.28 10.34 8.85
N GLY A 105 15.09 9.02 8.90
CA GLY A 105 14.39 8.31 9.98
C GLY A 105 12.88 8.37 9.90
N ALA A 106 12.30 8.68 8.72
CA ALA A 106 10.87 8.61 8.51
C ALA A 106 10.42 7.14 8.31
N ILE A 107 9.22 6.83 8.80
CA ILE A 107 8.51 5.59 8.49
C ILE A 107 8.13 5.61 7.01
N ILE A 108 8.45 4.54 6.28
CA ILE A 108 8.07 4.40 4.88
C ILE A 108 6.77 3.60 4.78
N HIS A 109 5.74 4.28 4.30
CA HIS A 109 4.46 3.69 3.99
C HIS A 109 4.35 3.45 2.49
N VAL A 110 4.00 2.22 2.12
CA VAL A 110 3.73 1.84 0.73
C VAL A 110 2.31 1.33 0.62
N HIS A 111 1.51 1.97 -0.23
CA HIS A 111 0.18 1.51 -0.60
C HIS A 111 0.21 0.85 -1.97
N ALA A 112 -0.46 -0.31 -2.08
CA ALA A 112 -0.73 -0.94 -3.35
C ALA A 112 -2.02 -1.78 -3.34
N ASP A 113 -2.95 -1.45 -4.23
CA ASP A 113 -4.14 -2.27 -4.48
C ASP A 113 -3.82 -3.57 -5.24
N GLY A 114 -4.73 -4.54 -5.08
CA GLY A 114 -4.72 -5.85 -5.75
C GLY A 114 -3.81 -6.90 -5.11
N ASP A 115 -3.63 -8.00 -5.83
CA ASP A 115 -2.77 -9.12 -5.44
C ASP A 115 -1.29 -8.76 -5.62
N ILE A 116 -0.65 -8.41 -4.52
CA ILE A 116 0.77 -8.05 -4.47
C ILE A 116 1.63 -9.18 -3.90
N ARG A 117 1.10 -10.40 -3.75
CA ARG A 117 1.80 -11.50 -3.07
C ARG A 117 3.16 -11.84 -3.65
N LEU A 118 3.33 -11.65 -4.97
CA LEU A 118 4.58 -11.89 -5.67
C LEU A 118 5.57 -10.71 -5.62
N LEU A 119 5.14 -9.54 -5.15
CA LEU A 119 5.94 -8.31 -5.08
C LEU A 119 6.18 -7.83 -3.64
N ALA A 120 5.42 -8.31 -2.65
CA ALA A 120 5.49 -7.82 -1.27
C ALA A 120 6.90 -7.91 -0.66
N ASP A 121 7.63 -9.00 -0.91
CA ASP A 121 9.02 -9.12 -0.44
C ASP A 121 9.93 -8.07 -1.12
N ASP A 122 9.72 -7.75 -2.40
CA ASP A 122 10.47 -6.70 -3.09
C ASP A 122 10.15 -5.30 -2.56
N LEU A 123 8.90 -5.04 -2.14
CA LEU A 123 8.52 -3.76 -1.50
C LEU A 123 9.15 -3.61 -0.12
N ILE A 124 9.18 -4.69 0.68
CA ILE A 124 9.88 -4.72 1.97
C ILE A 124 11.38 -4.48 1.76
N ASP A 125 11.99 -5.10 0.74
CA ASP A 125 13.41 -4.89 0.40
C ASP A 125 13.71 -3.43 0.04
N CYS A 126 12.77 -2.72 -0.60
CA CYS A 126 12.91 -1.28 -0.87
C CYS A 126 12.94 -0.43 0.42
N GLY A 127 12.51 -1.02 1.55
CA GLY A 127 12.51 -0.42 2.86
C GLY A 127 11.15 0.04 3.34
N ALA A 128 10.06 -0.59 2.89
CA ALA A 128 8.72 -0.37 3.42
C ALA A 128 8.65 -0.85 4.89
N ASP A 129 8.26 0.07 5.78
CA ASP A 129 7.98 -0.21 7.20
C ASP A 129 6.49 -0.51 7.42
N VAL A 130 5.63 0.01 6.54
CA VAL A 130 4.20 -0.23 6.48
C VAL A 130 3.82 -0.64 5.08
N LEU A 131 3.11 -1.76 4.94
CA LEU A 131 2.44 -2.15 3.71
C LEU A 131 0.94 -2.00 3.87
N ASN A 132 0.36 -1.14 3.03
CA ASN A 132 -1.08 -1.05 2.85
C ASN A 132 -1.52 -1.94 1.68
N LEU A 133 -2.34 -2.94 1.98
CA LEU A 133 -2.81 -3.95 1.02
C LEU A 133 -4.21 -4.47 1.36
N GLN A 134 -4.92 -4.92 0.34
CA GLN A 134 -6.30 -5.43 0.42
C GLN A 134 -6.36 -6.83 1.04
N ASP A 135 -7.29 -6.99 1.98
CA ASP A 135 -7.58 -8.21 2.75
C ASP A 135 -7.88 -9.45 1.89
N LEU A 136 -8.96 -9.45 1.10
CA LEU A 136 -9.52 -10.64 0.46
C LEU A 136 -8.68 -11.09 -0.73
N VAL A 137 -8.16 -10.14 -1.51
CA VAL A 137 -7.39 -10.45 -2.73
C VAL A 137 -6.01 -11.06 -2.39
N ASN A 138 -5.39 -10.64 -1.28
CA ASN A 138 -4.13 -11.19 -0.81
C ASN A 138 -4.37 -12.41 0.12
N GLY A 139 -5.46 -12.40 0.88
CA GLY A 139 -5.91 -13.46 1.77
C GLY A 139 -5.25 -13.41 3.16
N ILE A 140 -6.07 -13.44 4.21
CA ILE A 140 -5.63 -13.33 5.61
C ILE A 140 -4.60 -14.39 6.00
N ASP A 141 -4.76 -15.65 5.56
CA ASP A 141 -3.79 -16.73 5.79
C ASP A 141 -2.39 -16.39 5.26
N TRP A 142 -2.34 -15.79 4.06
CA TRP A 142 -1.08 -15.44 3.43
C TRP A 142 -0.47 -14.21 4.13
N ILE A 143 -1.27 -13.21 4.46
CA ILE A 143 -0.83 -12.00 5.17
C ILE A 143 -0.27 -12.36 6.55
N GLU A 144 -0.98 -13.19 7.32
CA GLU A 144 -0.52 -13.66 8.63
C GLU A 144 0.81 -14.39 8.51
N LYS A 145 0.94 -15.30 7.55
CA LYS A 145 2.16 -16.11 7.39
C LYS A 145 3.35 -15.33 6.84
N ARG A 146 3.10 -14.32 6.00
CA ARG A 146 4.15 -13.65 5.21
C ARG A 146 4.49 -12.25 5.68
N LEU A 147 3.58 -11.52 6.33
CA LEU A 147 3.76 -10.10 6.66
C LEU A 147 3.71 -9.81 8.16
N LYS A 148 2.83 -10.50 8.91
CA LYS A 148 2.71 -10.30 10.36
C LYS A 148 4.08 -10.39 11.03
N SER A 149 4.39 -9.45 11.92
CA SER A 149 5.68 -9.29 12.63
C SER A 149 6.91 -8.93 11.78
N ARG A 150 6.81 -8.92 10.44
CA ARG A 150 7.90 -8.48 9.55
C ARG A 150 7.77 -7.01 9.15
N VAL A 151 6.53 -6.53 9.01
CA VAL A 151 6.18 -5.17 8.62
C VAL A 151 4.89 -4.79 9.36
N CYS A 152 4.61 -3.50 9.50
CA CYS A 152 3.27 -3.09 9.90
C CYS A 152 2.31 -3.34 8.73
N VAL A 153 1.22 -4.07 8.98
CA VAL A 153 0.15 -4.26 7.99
C VAL A 153 -0.87 -3.17 8.22
N GLU A 154 -1.06 -2.28 7.25
CA GLU A 154 -2.26 -1.45 7.19
C GLU A 154 -3.26 -2.18 6.28
N LEU A 155 -4.16 -2.93 6.88
CA LEU A 155 -5.09 -3.75 6.13
C LEU A 155 -6.20 -2.87 5.55
N ASP A 156 -6.33 -2.91 4.23
CA ASP A 156 -7.45 -2.32 3.54
C ASP A 156 -8.61 -3.31 3.52
N ILE A 157 -9.63 -3.02 4.32
CA ILE A 157 -10.81 -3.88 4.51
C ILE A 157 -11.59 -3.94 3.21
N ASP A 158 -12.15 -5.11 2.90
CA ASP A 158 -13.00 -5.36 1.76
C ASP A 158 -14.00 -4.21 1.56
N ARG A 159 -14.15 -3.79 0.31
CA ARG A 159 -15.08 -2.76 -0.13
C ARG A 159 -15.93 -3.20 -1.32
N GLN A 160 -15.79 -4.45 -1.74
CA GLN A 160 -16.41 -4.97 -2.97
C GLN A 160 -17.46 -6.04 -2.68
N SER A 161 -17.29 -6.85 -1.63
CA SER A 161 -18.09 -8.05 -1.43
C SER A 161 -18.84 -8.06 -0.09
N VAL A 162 -18.13 -8.31 1.01
CA VAL A 162 -18.67 -8.45 2.36
C VAL A 162 -19.20 -7.12 2.88
N THR A 163 -18.44 -6.03 2.78
CA THR A 163 -18.93 -4.73 3.29
C THR A 163 -19.96 -4.09 2.36
N PHE A 164 -19.96 -4.41 1.08
CA PHE A 164 -20.96 -3.89 0.14
C PHE A 164 -22.29 -4.64 0.21
N SER A 165 -22.27 -5.98 0.28
CA SER A 165 -23.47 -6.82 0.10
C SER A 165 -23.71 -7.85 1.20
N GLY A 166 -22.79 -7.97 2.17
CA GLY A 166 -22.92 -8.89 3.29
C GLY A 166 -23.88 -8.39 4.37
N THR A 167 -24.26 -9.30 5.28
CA THR A 167 -25.00 -8.95 6.49
C THR A 167 -24.08 -8.32 7.54
N ARG A 168 -24.67 -7.61 8.50
CA ARG A 168 -23.95 -7.06 9.66
C ARG A 168 -23.10 -8.10 10.39
N GLU A 169 -23.60 -9.33 10.53
CA GLU A 169 -22.87 -10.43 11.16
C GLU A 169 -21.66 -10.88 10.33
N GLN A 170 -21.78 -10.86 9.00
CA GLN A 170 -20.66 -11.18 8.11
C GLN A 170 -19.58 -10.11 8.19
N ILE A 171 -19.98 -8.83 8.23
CA ILE A 171 -19.07 -7.69 8.39
C ILE A 171 -18.35 -7.75 9.75
N ASP A 172 -19.09 -7.96 10.85
CA ASP A 172 -18.50 -8.12 12.18
C ASP A 172 -17.54 -9.30 12.24
N SER A 173 -17.90 -10.43 11.61
CA SER A 173 -17.04 -11.62 11.57
C SER A 173 -15.75 -11.41 10.77
N LEU A 174 -15.83 -10.71 9.63
CA LEU A 174 -14.66 -10.36 8.82
C LEU A 174 -13.67 -9.52 9.63
N ILE A 175 -14.12 -8.38 10.16
CA ILE A 175 -13.25 -7.45 10.89
C ILE A 175 -12.70 -8.11 12.16
N ARG A 176 -13.50 -8.93 12.84
CA ARG A 176 -13.02 -9.73 13.98
C ARG A 176 -11.91 -10.69 13.58
N GLU A 177 -12.06 -11.40 12.47
CA GLU A 177 -11.05 -12.33 11.97
C GLU A 177 -9.74 -11.58 11.68
N GLU A 178 -9.82 -10.48 10.94
CA GLU A 178 -8.67 -9.64 10.59
C GLU A 178 -7.91 -9.16 11.82
N VAL A 179 -8.61 -8.55 12.78
CA VAL A 179 -8.00 -8.05 14.02
C VAL A 179 -7.42 -9.18 14.86
N SER A 180 -8.17 -10.28 15.05
CA SER A 180 -7.72 -11.39 15.90
C SER A 180 -6.56 -12.18 15.29
N ARG A 181 -6.43 -12.23 13.96
CA ARG A 181 -5.37 -12.98 13.30
C ARG A 181 -4.15 -12.14 12.98
N LEU A 182 -4.32 -10.90 12.55
CA LEU A 182 -3.22 -10.05 12.12
C LEU A 182 -2.67 -9.18 13.24
N GLY A 183 -3.49 -8.83 14.24
CA GLY A 183 -3.09 -8.05 15.40
C GLY A 183 -2.21 -8.81 16.41
N SER A 184 -1.60 -8.05 17.32
CA SER A 184 -0.84 -8.55 18.48
C SER A 184 -0.76 -7.48 19.57
N LYS A 185 -0.36 -7.87 20.79
CA LYS A 185 -0.13 -6.92 21.90
C LYS A 185 1.06 -5.98 21.63
N GLU A 186 1.98 -6.42 20.78
CA GLU A 186 3.15 -5.69 20.35
C GLU A 186 2.84 -4.69 19.22
N GLY A 187 1.59 -4.68 18.71
CA GLY A 187 1.13 -3.84 17.61
C GLY A 187 1.32 -4.49 16.23
N GLY A 188 1.51 -3.66 15.20
CA GLY A 188 1.80 -4.11 13.83
C GLY A 188 0.60 -4.29 12.91
N LEU A 189 -0.60 -3.91 13.34
CA LEU A 189 -1.81 -3.85 12.51
C LEU A 189 -2.45 -2.47 12.62
N MET A 190 -2.81 -1.91 11.47
CA MET A 190 -3.74 -0.78 11.31
C MET A 190 -4.84 -1.22 10.34
N LEU A 191 -6.01 -0.62 10.43
CA LEU A 191 -7.12 -0.87 9.51
C LEU A 191 -7.50 0.41 8.80
N ILE A 192 -7.74 0.32 7.50
CA ILE A 192 -8.33 1.40 6.70
C ILE A 192 -9.54 0.87 5.94
N TYR A 193 -10.53 1.74 5.73
CA TYR A 193 -11.70 1.43 4.93
C TYR A 193 -12.05 2.60 4.01
N GLY A 194 -12.11 2.32 2.72
CA GLY A 194 -12.59 3.27 1.71
C GLY A 194 -14.10 3.16 1.54
N LEU A 195 -14.87 4.07 2.15
CA LEU A 195 -16.31 4.15 1.94
C LEU A 195 -16.63 4.73 0.57
N TYR A 196 -17.04 3.89 -0.37
CA TYR A 196 -17.41 4.32 -1.72
C TYR A 196 -18.91 4.57 -1.92
N PRO A 197 -19.29 5.41 -2.89
CA PRO A 197 -20.68 5.61 -3.25
C PRO A 197 -21.39 4.30 -3.58
N GLY A 198 -22.59 4.12 -3.03
CA GLY A 198 -23.43 2.95 -3.27
C GLY A 198 -23.40 1.91 -2.15
N VAL A 199 -22.43 1.97 -1.21
CA VAL A 199 -22.47 1.13 0.00
C VAL A 199 -23.73 1.47 0.81
N PRO A 200 -24.57 0.49 1.18
CA PRO A 200 -25.73 0.72 2.05
C PRO A 200 -25.33 1.34 3.38
N LEU A 201 -26.13 2.28 3.90
CA LEU A 201 -25.79 2.99 5.14
C LEU A 201 -25.71 2.04 6.34
N GLU A 202 -26.58 1.03 6.38
CA GLU A 202 -26.57 -0.01 7.40
C GLU A 202 -25.27 -0.83 7.41
N ASN A 203 -24.64 -0.98 6.25
CA ASN A 203 -23.36 -1.69 6.12
C ASN A 203 -22.18 -0.78 6.49
N ALA A 204 -22.23 0.49 6.10
CA ALA A 204 -21.25 1.48 6.54
C ALA A 204 -21.24 1.61 8.07
N GLU A 205 -22.42 1.66 8.70
CA GLU A 205 -22.59 1.62 10.15
C GLU A 205 -22.02 0.33 10.74
N ALA A 206 -22.31 -0.85 10.15
CA ALA A 206 -21.78 -2.12 10.63
C ALA A 206 -20.25 -2.20 10.60
N VAL A 207 -19.60 -1.62 9.57
CA VAL A 207 -18.14 -1.52 9.49
C VAL A 207 -17.61 -0.63 10.61
N MET A 208 -18.17 0.56 10.78
CA MET A 208 -17.73 1.50 11.83
C MET A 208 -17.89 0.90 13.24
N ASP A 209 -19.04 0.29 13.52
CA ASP A 209 -19.32 -0.36 14.80
C ASP A 209 -18.33 -1.48 15.09
N ALA A 210 -18.02 -2.32 14.09
CA ALA A 210 -17.07 -3.43 14.24
C ALA A 210 -15.64 -2.92 14.44
N MET A 211 -15.20 -1.91 13.69
CA MET A 211 -13.89 -1.29 13.87
C MET A 211 -13.73 -0.70 15.28
N GLU A 212 -14.75 0.01 15.79
CA GLU A 212 -14.74 0.54 17.17
C GLU A 212 -14.73 -0.58 18.21
N LYS A 213 -15.59 -1.58 18.05
CA LYS A 213 -15.71 -2.73 18.95
C LYS A 213 -14.40 -3.51 19.10
N TYR A 214 -13.62 -3.64 18.02
CA TYR A 214 -12.39 -4.43 18.00
C TYR A 214 -11.11 -3.58 18.11
N ALA A 215 -11.19 -2.26 18.23
CA ALA A 215 -10.03 -1.37 18.31
C ALA A 215 -9.07 -1.71 19.47
N ASP A 216 -9.62 -2.16 20.60
CA ASP A 216 -8.87 -2.54 21.81
C ASP A 216 -8.76 -4.05 22.01
N TYR A 217 -8.96 -4.87 20.96
CA TYR A 217 -8.98 -6.33 21.09
C TYR A 217 -7.70 -6.93 21.69
N TRP A 218 -6.55 -6.30 21.42
CA TRP A 218 -5.23 -6.73 21.91
C TRP A 218 -4.65 -5.83 23.01
N SER A 219 -5.39 -4.83 23.48
CA SER A 219 -4.98 -3.91 24.56
C SER A 219 -4.89 -4.59 25.93
#